data_AF-A0A6V7K8D8-F1
#
_entry.id   AF-A0A6V7K8D8-F1
#
_cell.length_a   1.000
_cell.length_b   1.000
_cell.length_c   1.000
_cell.angle_alpha   90.00
_cell.angle_beta   90.00
_cell.angle_gamma   90.00
#
_symmetry.space_group_name_H-M   'P 1'
#
loop_
_entity.id
_entity.type
_entity.pdbx_description
1 polymer ?
#
loop_
_entity_poly.entity_id
_entity_poly.type
_entity_poly.pdbx_seq_one_letter_code
_entity_poly.pdbx_strand_id
1 'polypeptide(L)' 'LAENAERYQTDPDAKPPFSYATLIGLAMRAHNNKLTLSNIYAWIREHFMYYRNADPAWQ' A
#
# COMPACT_ATOMS: atom_id res chain seq x y z
N LEU A 1 -5.12 2.56 15.54
CA LEU A 1 -4.82 2.46 14.09
C LEU A 1 -4.04 1.18 13.72
N ALA A 2 -3.29 0.58 14.66
CA ALA A 2 -2.53 -0.65 14.43
C ALA A 2 -3.39 -1.92 14.38
N GLU A 3 -4.61 -1.91 14.94
CA GLU A 3 -5.42 -3.12 15.16
C GLU A 3 -6.00 -3.78 13.88
N ASN A 4 -6.02 -3.08 12.74
CA ASN A 4 -6.49 -3.64 11.45
C ASN A 4 -5.38 -3.73 10.38
N ALA A 5 -4.14 -3.31 10.68
CA ALA A 5 -3.06 -3.30 9.71
C ALA A 5 -2.66 -4.72 9.27
N GLU A 6 -2.77 -5.70 10.17
CA GLU A 6 -2.46 -7.11 9.91
C GLU A 6 -3.43 -7.72 8.90
N ARG A 7 -4.71 -7.33 8.94
CA ARG A 7 -5.71 -7.81 7.99
C ARG A 7 -5.37 -7.39 6.57
N TYR A 8 -5.03 -6.13 6.33
CA TYR A 8 -4.70 -5.66 4.98
C TYR A 8 -3.39 -6.24 4.43
N GLN A 9 -2.49 -6.66 5.31
CA GLN A 9 -1.23 -7.32 4.94
C GLN A 9 -1.40 -8.79 4.56
N THR A 10 -2.47 -9.44 5.02
CA THR A 10 -2.66 -10.91 4.91
C THR A 10 -3.90 -11.34 4.13
N ASP A 11 -4.87 -10.45 3.98
CA ASP A 11 -6.14 -10.72 3.31
C ASP A 11 -6.16 -10.05 1.92
N PRO A 12 -6.17 -10.82 0.82
CA PRO A 12 -6.21 -10.30 -0.54
C PRO A 12 -7.55 -9.66 -0.90
N ASP A 13 -8.63 -9.93 -0.16
CA ASP A 13 -9.97 -9.35 -0.39
C ASP A 13 -10.20 -8.11 0.48
N ALA A 14 -9.35 -7.86 1.47
CA ALA A 14 -9.42 -6.70 2.32
C ALA A 14 -8.86 -5.46 1.62
N LYS A 15 -9.74 -4.70 0.97
CA LYS A 15 -9.40 -3.37 0.46
C LYS A 15 -9.19 -2.38 1.62
N PRO A 16 -8.03 -1.72 1.73
CA PRO A 16 -7.81 -0.71 2.76
C PRO A 16 -8.72 0.51 2.55
N PRO A 17 -9.31 1.09 3.61
CA PRO A 17 -10.13 2.31 3.57
C PRO A 17 -9.24 3.56 3.48
N PHE A 18 -8.15 3.49 2.72
CA PHE A 18 -7.20 4.57 2.56
C PHE A 18 -7.23 5.06 1.11
N SER A 19 -7.20 6.37 0.95
CA SER A 19 -7.05 6.97 -0.37
C SER A 19 -5.63 6.74 -0.91
N TYR A 20 -5.47 6.79 -2.23
CA TYR A 20 -4.15 6.65 -2.85
C TYR A 20 -3.15 7.70 -2.34
N ALA A 21 -3.60 8.93 -2.09
CA ALA A 21 -2.77 9.98 -1.47
C ALA A 21 -2.29 9.61 -0.06
N THR A 22 -3.14 8.96 0.73
CA THR A 22 -2.77 8.44 2.06
C THR A 22 -1.71 7.34 1.95
N LEU A 23 -1.88 6.42 0.99
CA LEU A 23 -0.90 5.34 0.73
C LEU A 23 0.46 5.90 0.30
N ILE A 24 0.48 6.88 -0.61
CA ILE A 24 1.71 7.58 -1.01
C ILE A 24 2.36 8.25 0.20
N GLY A 25 1.58 8.96 1.01
CA GLY A 25 2.09 9.63 2.21
C GLY A 25 2.71 8.66 3.22
N LEU A 26 2.13 7.46 3.37
CA LEU A 26 2.67 6.39 4.21
C LEU A 26 3.98 5.84 3.65
N ALA A 27 4.03 5.53 2.35
CA ALA A 27 5.24 5.06 1.67
C ALA A 27 6.38 6.09 1.79
N MET A 28 6.08 7.38 1.55
CA MET A 28 7.05 8.45 1.68
C MET A 28 7.56 8.59 3.13
N ARG A 29 6.69 8.48 4.14
CA ARG A 29 7.10 8.51 5.55
C ARG A 29 7.99 7.32 5.91
N ALA A 30 7.69 6.12 5.40
CA ALA A 30 8.49 4.92 5.62
C ALA A 30 9.90 5.03 5.00
N HIS A 31 10.04 5.82 3.92
CA HIS A 31 11.30 5.95 3.17
C HIS A 31 11.89 7.37 3.17
N ASN A 32 11.78 8.07 4.30
CA ASN A 32 12.46 9.34 4.53
C ASN A 32 12.15 10.42 3.47
N ASN A 33 10.93 10.41 2.93
CA ASN A 33 10.37 11.32 1.92
C ASN A 33 11.07 11.33 0.55
N LYS A 34 11.92 10.36 0.24
CA LYS A 34 12.52 10.19 -1.09
C LYS A 34 12.17 8.83 -1.67
N LEU A 35 11.15 8.80 -2.54
CA LEU A 35 10.73 7.59 -3.23
C LEU A 35 10.41 7.88 -4.69
N THR A 36 10.81 6.97 -5.58
CA THR A 36 10.35 6.98 -6.98
C THR A 36 8.93 6.42 -7.05
N LEU A 37 8.21 6.76 -8.11
CA LEU A 37 6.84 6.28 -8.32
C LEU A 37 6.79 4.73 -8.33
N SER A 38 7.75 4.08 -9.01
CA SER A 38 7.90 2.62 -9.02
C SER A 38 8.07 2.01 -7.62
N ASN A 39 8.83 2.66 -6.74
CA ASN A 39 9.05 2.20 -5.38
C ASN A 39 7.82 2.41 -4.49
N ILE A 40 7.01 3.44 -4.75
CA ILE A 40 5.71 3.61 -4.06
C ILE A 40 4.80 2.42 -4.37
N TYR A 41 4.70 2.03 -5.64
CA TYR A 41 3.91 0.86 -6.03
C TYR A 41 4.44 -0.45 -5.45
N ALA A 42 5.77 -0.61 -5.40
CA ALA A 42 6.39 -1.76 -4.73
C ALA A 42 6.02 -1.80 -3.24
N TRP A 43 6.16 -0.69 -2.53
CA TRP A 43 5.83 -0.59 -1.11
C TRP A 43 4.36 -0.92 -0.83
N ILE A 44 3.44 -0.40 -1.66
CA ILE A 44 2.00 -0.69 -1.54
C ILE A 44 1.72 -2.20 -1.73
N ARG A 45 2.35 -2.87 -2.71
CA ARG A 45 2.19 -4.33 -2.91
C ARG A 45 2.79 -5.18 -1.80
N GLU A 46 3.79 -4.65 -1.09
CA GLU A 46 4.40 -5.32 0.05
C GLU A 46 3.55 -5.17 1.32
N HIS A 47 2.89 -4.01 1.49
CA HIS A 47 2.12 -3.70 2.70
C HIS A 47 0.63 -4.02 2.59
N PHE A 48 0.11 -4.20 1.37
CA PHE A 48 -1.31 -4.43 1.13
C PHE A 48 -1.49 -5.58 0.13
N MET A 49 -1.91 -6.74 0.64
CA MET A 49 -2.04 -7.97 -0.16
C MET A 49 -3.07 -7.83 -1.29
N TYR A 50 -4.11 -7.03 -1.07
CA TYR A 50 -5.09 -6.65 -2.09
C TYR A 50 -4.44 -6.15 -3.39
N TYR A 51 -3.36 -5.36 -3.31
CA TYR A 51 -2.70 -4.79 -4.48
C TYR A 51 -1.63 -5.71 -5.08
N ARG A 52 -1.20 -6.76 -4.38
CA ARG A 52 -0.16 -7.68 -4.85
C ARG A 52 -0.59 -8.46 -6.10
N ASN A 53 -1.85 -8.90 -6.12
CA ASN A 53 -2.42 -9.69 -7.22
C ASN A 53 -3.39 -8.86 -8.08
N ALA A 54 -3.57 -7.58 -7.78
CA ALA A 54 -4.49 -6.74 -8.52
C ALA A 54 -3.92 -6.39 -9.91
N ASP A 55 -4.83 -6.33 -10.89
CA ASP A 55 -4.55 -6.08 -12.30
C ASP A 55 -3.79 -4.75 -12.52
N PRO A 56 -2.77 -4.66 -13.38
CA PRO A 56 -1.93 -3.46 -13.54
C PRO A 56 -2.69 -2.14 -13.78
N ALA A 57 -3.98 -2.20 -14.14
CA ALA A 57 -4.88 -1.05 -14.22
C ALA A 57 -5.04 -0.23 -12.90
N TRP A 58 -4.68 -0.75 -11.72
CA TRP A 58 -4.73 0.04 -10.48
C TRP A 58 -3.50 0.93 -10.27
N GLN A 59 -2.42 0.71 -11.03
CA GLN A 59 -1.12 1.36 -10.87
C GLN A 59 -1.08 2.72 -11.56
#